data_AF-A0A1Y3SV02-F1
#
_entry.id   AF-A0A1Y3SV02-F1
#
_cell.length_a   1.000
_cell.length_b   1.000
_cell.length_c   1.000
_cell.angle_alpha   90.00
_cell.angle_beta   90.00
_cell.angle_gamma   90.00
#
_symmetry.space_group_name_H-M   'P 1'
#
loop_
_entity.id
_entity.type
_entity.pdbx_description
1 polymer ?
#
loop_
_entity_poly.entity_id
_entity_poly.type
_entity_poly.pdbx_seq_one_letter_code
_entity_poly.pdbx_strand_id
1 'polypeptide(L)'
;MSRPLFMFRPNLQNEDHRRAWALLQAVPEGQKSAFLVKAILDSARQDALESTLRRILREELQAVPSQPVQQPEEAIPPEMLGFLNTLMDDE
;
A
#
# COMPACT_ATOMS: atom_id res chain seq x y z
N MET A 1 2.71 -42.21 11.36
CA MET A 1 2.27 -40.84 11.72
C MET A 1 0.96 -40.56 11.02
N SER A 2 -0.06 -40.09 11.75
CA SER A 2 -1.35 -39.72 11.13
C SER A 2 -1.15 -38.48 10.26
N ARG A 3 -1.64 -38.50 9.02
CA ARG A 3 -1.59 -37.32 8.15
C ARG A 3 -2.65 -36.32 8.66
N PRO A 4 -2.25 -35.11 9.09
CA PRO A 4 -3.23 -34.09 9.44
C PRO A 4 -4.07 -33.75 8.20
N LEU A 5 -5.39 -33.85 8.33
CA LEU A 5 -6.32 -33.70 7.22
C LEU A 5 -7.01 -32.35 7.38
N PHE A 6 -6.52 -31.35 6.65
CA PHE A 6 -7.18 -30.05 6.53
C PHE A 6 -7.98 -30.01 5.23
N MET A 7 -9.28 -29.76 5.34
CA MET A 7 -10.20 -29.67 4.20
C MET A 7 -10.64 -28.22 4.01
N PHE A 8 -10.23 -27.61 2.90
CA PHE A 8 -10.71 -26.29 2.51
C PHE A 8 -12.17 -26.37 2.08
N ARG A 9 -13.07 -25.70 2.83
CA ARG A 9 -14.50 -25.61 2.51
C ARG A 9 -14.87 -24.16 2.18
N PRO A 10 -14.82 -23.77 0.90
CA PRO A 10 -15.14 -22.40 0.51
C PRO A 10 -16.64 -22.11 0.73
N ASN A 11 -16.94 -20.94 1.29
CA ASN A 11 -18.29 -20.41 1.31
C ASN A 11 -18.46 -19.51 0.09
N LEU A 12 -19.24 -19.93 -0.89
CA LEU A 12 -19.41 -19.20 -2.16
C LEU A 12 -20.13 -17.85 -1.98
N GLN A 13 -20.75 -17.59 -0.83
CA GLN A 13 -21.31 -16.27 -0.51
C GLN A 13 -20.21 -15.24 -0.21
N ASN A 14 -19.07 -15.67 0.34
CA ASN A 14 -17.93 -14.81 0.61
C ASN A 14 -17.06 -14.66 -0.66
N GLU A 15 -16.75 -13.42 -1.04
CA GLU A 15 -15.99 -13.13 -2.26
C GLU A 15 -14.56 -13.68 -2.22
N ASP A 16 -13.86 -13.52 -1.08
CA ASP A 16 -12.50 -14.02 -0.90
C ASP A 16 -12.43 -15.53 -1.01
N HIS A 17 -13.37 -16.24 -0.39
CA HIS A 17 -13.46 -17.70 -0.51
C HIS A 17 -13.74 -18.12 -1.95
N ARG A 18 -14.57 -17.37 -2.68
CA ARG A 18 -14.88 -17.62 -4.09
C ARG A 18 -13.65 -17.42 -4.98
N ARG A 19 -12.89 -16.36 -4.75
CA ARG A 19 -11.65 -16.04 -5.47
C ARG A 19 -10.55 -17.06 -5.16
N ALA A 20 -10.36 -17.39 -3.88
CA ALA A 20 -9.43 -18.44 -3.45
C ALA A 20 -9.80 -19.81 -4.04
N TRP A 21 -11.10 -20.12 -4.11
CA TRP A 21 -11.59 -21.34 -4.76
C TRP A 21 -11.29 -21.36 -6.26
N ALA A 22 -11.54 -20.26 -6.98
CA ALA A 22 -11.22 -20.17 -8.40
C ALA A 22 -9.72 -20.36 -8.68
N LEU A 23 -8.86 -19.78 -7.85
CA LEU A 23 -7.41 -19.96 -7.94
C LEU A 23 -7.01 -21.41 -7.68
N LEU A 24 -7.59 -22.07 -6.66
CA LEU A 24 -7.31 -23.47 -6.35
C LEU A 24 -7.81 -24.43 -7.44
N GLN A 25 -8.91 -24.08 -8.12
CA GLN A 25 -9.45 -24.86 -9.25
C GLN A 25 -8.57 -24.76 -10.50
N ALA A 26 -7.86 -23.64 -10.70
CA ALA A 26 -6.92 -23.49 -11.80
C ALA A 26 -5.63 -24.32 -11.62
N VAL A 27 -5.37 -24.84 -10.41
CA VAL A 27 -4.16 -25.65 -10.13
C VAL A 27 -4.35 -27.08 -10.63
N PRO A 28 -3.38 -27.64 -11.39
CA PRO A 28 -3.42 -29.03 -11.85
C PRO A 28 -3.62 -30.03 -10.71
N GLU A 29 -4.33 -31.13 -11.00
CA GLU A 29 -4.49 -32.22 -10.04
C GLU A 29 -3.13 -32.82 -9.65
N GLY A 30 -2.95 -33.08 -8.35
CA GLY A 30 -1.67 -33.49 -7.77
C GLY A 30 -0.76 -32.34 -7.32
N GLN A 31 -0.98 -31.10 -7.78
CA GLN A 31 -0.15 -29.94 -7.39
C GLN A 31 -0.79 -29.04 -6.33
N LYS A 32 -2.08 -29.26 -6.00
CA LYS A 32 -2.85 -28.44 -5.05
C LYS A 32 -2.20 -28.33 -3.66
N SER A 33 -1.61 -29.41 -3.16
CA SER A 33 -0.93 -29.40 -1.85
C SER A 33 0.35 -28.55 -1.89
N ALA A 34 1.17 -28.70 -2.94
CA ALA A 34 2.38 -27.91 -3.12
C ALA A 34 2.05 -26.41 -3.31
N PHE A 35 0.99 -26.12 -4.07
CA PHE A 35 0.47 -24.77 -4.24
C PHE A 35 0.05 -24.15 -2.91
N LEU A 36 -0.70 -24.88 -2.08
CA LEU A 36 -1.13 -24.40 -0.76
C LEU A 36 0.06 -24.12 0.17
N VAL A 37 1.05 -25.02 0.21
CA VAL A 37 2.29 -24.82 0.99
C VAL A 37 3.01 -23.55 0.52
N LYS A 38 3.16 -23.36 -0.78
CA LYS A 38 3.79 -22.18 -1.35
C LYS A 38 3.02 -20.90 -1.01
N ALA A 39 1.70 -20.91 -1.17
CA ALA A 39 0.84 -19.76 -0.87
C ALA A 39 0.93 -19.34 0.61
N ILE A 40 0.97 -20.29 1.54
CA ILE A 40 1.14 -20.00 2.98
C ILE A 40 2.51 -19.35 3.25
N LEU A 41 3.59 -19.91 2.69
CA LEU A 41 4.93 -19.36 2.88
C LEU A 41 5.08 -17.97 2.23
N ASP A 42 4.50 -17.77 1.06
CA ASP A 42 4.55 -16.49 0.36
C ASP A 42 3.72 -15.43 1.09
N SER A 43 2.55 -15.77 1.63
CA SER A 43 1.75 -14.87 2.49
C SER A 43 2.55 -14.44 3.72
N ALA A 44 3.15 -15.39 4.44
CA ALA A 44 3.95 -15.07 5.63
C ALA A 44 5.17 -14.19 5.30
N ARG A 45 5.79 -14.38 4.12
CA ARG A 45 6.90 -13.54 3.64
C ARG A 45 6.43 -12.13 3.28
N GLN A 46 5.28 -12.00 2.63
CA GLN A 46 4.70 -10.70 2.29
C GLN A 46 4.36 -9.90 3.54
N ASP A 47 3.73 -10.53 4.54
CA ASP A 47 3.41 -9.88 5.81
C ASP A 47 4.68 -9.38 6.53
N ALA A 48 5.74 -10.20 6.54
CA ALA A 48 7.03 -9.82 7.12
C ALA A 48 7.69 -8.66 6.35
N LEU A 49 7.61 -8.67 5.01
CA LEU A 49 8.13 -7.59 4.18
C LEU A 49 7.36 -6.29 4.40
N GLU A 50 6.02 -6.33 4.41
CA GLU A 50 5.17 -5.17 4.65
C GLU A 50 5.45 -4.56 6.03
N SER A 51 5.57 -5.41 7.06
CA SER A 51 5.95 -4.99 8.41
C SER A 51 7.31 -4.29 8.43
N THR A 52 8.29 -4.87 7.73
CA THR A 52 9.65 -4.32 7.64
C THR A 52 9.67 -2.99 6.89
N LEU A 53 8.98 -2.89 5.77
CA LEU A 53 8.85 -1.66 4.99
C LEU A 53 8.18 -0.55 5.80
N ARG A 54 7.08 -0.87 6.49
CA ARG A 54 6.40 0.09 7.37
C ARG A 54 7.33 0.59 8.49
N ARG A 55 8.17 -0.29 9.03
CA ARG A 55 9.16 0.08 10.05
C ARG A 55 10.22 1.02 9.46
N ILE A 56 10.84 0.63 8.34
CA ILE A 56 11.87 1.43 7.68
C ILE A 56 11.30 2.79 7.28
N LEU A 57 10.13 2.86 6.66
CA LEU A 57 9.51 4.14 6.29
C LEU A 57 9.27 5.04 7.50
N ARG A 58 8.87 4.48 8.65
CA ARG A 58 8.72 5.26 9.89
C ARG A 58 10.07 5.75 10.41
N GLU A 59 11.08 4.89 10.42
CA GLU A 59 12.43 5.24 10.84
C GLU A 59 13.04 6.31 9.94
N GLU A 60 12.90 6.20 8.62
CA GLU A 60 13.35 7.20 7.65
C GLU A 60 12.60 8.53 7.81
N LEU A 61 11.27 8.51 7.93
CA LEU A 61 10.49 9.74 8.18
C LEU A 61 10.83 10.41 9.51
N GLN A 62 11.27 9.64 10.51
CA GLN A 62 11.66 10.15 11.82
C GLN A 62 13.13 10.60 11.85
N ALA A 63 14.00 9.97 11.05
CA ALA A 63 15.42 10.30 10.91
C ALA A 63 15.66 11.49 9.97
N VAL A 64 14.74 11.74 9.04
CA VAL A 64 14.68 13.02 8.34
C VAL A 64 14.19 14.05 9.35
N PRO A 65 15.03 15.00 9.81
CA PRO A 65 14.47 16.17 10.48
C PRO A 65 13.50 16.77 9.49
N SER A 66 12.23 16.87 9.89
CA SER A 66 11.24 17.63 9.15
C SER A 66 11.74 19.06 9.18
N GLN A 67 12.62 19.40 8.24
CA GLN A 67 12.75 20.76 7.80
C GLN A 67 11.32 21.11 7.43
N PRO A 68 10.65 22.05 8.15
CA PRO A 68 9.49 22.65 7.55
C PRO A 68 10.01 23.09 6.19
N VAL A 69 9.35 22.62 5.12
CA VAL A 69 9.51 23.26 3.83
C VAL A 69 9.14 24.69 4.17
N GLN A 70 10.17 25.54 4.32
CA GLN A 70 9.98 26.98 4.29
C GLN A 70 9.45 27.16 2.89
N GLN A 71 8.13 27.08 2.75
CA GLN A 71 7.45 27.69 1.64
C GLN A 71 8.08 29.08 1.64
N PRO A 72 8.84 29.46 0.60
CA PRO A 72 9.25 30.85 0.50
C PRO A 72 7.94 31.58 0.66
N GLU A 73 7.81 32.32 1.76
CA GLU A 73 6.68 33.17 2.01
C GLU A 73 6.61 33.98 0.73
N GLU A 74 5.61 33.69 -0.09
CA GLU A 74 5.52 34.14 -1.47
C GLU A 74 5.10 35.59 -1.34
N ALA A 75 6.05 36.39 -0.85
CA ALA A 75 5.93 37.79 -0.56
C ALA A 75 5.76 38.41 -1.93
N ILE A 76 4.49 38.63 -2.27
CA ILE A 76 4.04 39.32 -3.47
C ILE A 76 4.98 40.51 -3.66
N PRO A 77 5.83 40.51 -4.70
CA PRO A 77 6.78 41.58 -4.87
C PRO A 77 6.05 42.92 -4.92
N PRO A 78 6.57 43.97 -4.26
CA PRO A 78 5.89 45.26 -4.18
C PRO A 78 5.62 45.85 -5.57
N GLU A 79 6.35 45.45 -6.60
CA GLU A 79 6.10 45.79 -7.99
C GLU A 79 4.75 45.27 -8.49
N MET A 80 4.33 44.06 -8.07
CA MET A 80 3.03 43.51 -8.43
C MET A 80 1.88 44.25 -7.72
N LEU A 81 2.12 44.75 -6.50
CA LEU A 81 1.16 45.60 -5.79
C LEU A 81 1.01 46.97 -6.46
N GLY A 82 2.12 47.56 -6.93
CA GLY A 82 2.09 48.82 -7.70
C GLY A 82 1.30 48.68 -9.00
N PHE A 83 1.47 47.58 -9.73
CA PHE A 83 0.69 47.29 -10.94
C PHE A 83 -0.82 47.21 -10.67
N LEU A 84 -1.24 46.54 -9.59
CA LEU A 84 -2.65 46.47 -9.21
C LEU A 84 -3.22 47.86 -8.85
N ASN A 85 -2.44 48.72 -8.20
CA ASN A 85 -2.89 50.08 -7.89
C ASN A 85 -3.09 50.91 -9.17
N THR A 86 -2.19 50.79 -10.16
CA THR A 86 -2.35 51.49 -11.43
C THR A 86 -3.61 51.07 -12.20
N LEU A 87 -4.01 49.80 -12.12
CA LEU A 87 -5.26 49.33 -12.73
C LEU A 87 -6.52 49.81 -12.00
N MET A 88 -6.41 50.12 -10.70
CA MET A 88 -7.53 50.61 -9.89
C MET A 88 -7.64 52.13 -9.86
N ASP A 89 -6.55 52.85 -10.15
CA ASP A 89 -6.51 54.31 -10.26
C ASP A 89 -6.93 54.82 -11.66
N ASP A 90 -7.12 53.92 -12.64
CA ASP A 90 -7.57 54.21 -14.02
C ASP A 90 -9.12 54.26 -14.18
N GLU A 91 -9.89 54.43 -13.10
CA GLU A 91 -11.37 54.62 -13.09
C GLU A 91 -11.77 56.08 -12.77
#